data_AF-A0A1S8N3Y7-F1
#
_entry.id   AF-A0A1S8N3Y7-F1
#
_cell.length_a   1.000
_cell.length_b   1.000
_cell.length_c   1.000
_cell.angle_alpha   90.00
_cell.angle_beta   90.00
_cell.angle_gamma   90.00
#
_symmetry.space_group_name_H-M   'P 1'
#
loop_
_entity.id
_entity.type
_entity.pdbx_description
1 polymer ?
#
loop_
_entity_poly.entity_id
_entity_poly.type
_entity_poly.pdbx_seq_one_letter_code
_entity_poly.pdbx_strand_id
1 'polypeptide(L)'
;MKTVIEAISEVCCKYTSMGYQYANSITNKKETNARQCYKIPDWENIITLIDGTLIGSAKNGIAICTRGVYWSNSWMTKTNLTYVSWEDYINCNVKKKDDNIDLGNGGVISTLGYFDDHLKLFKELQIAIKTCISQQQLENEKQKSNETVQRTSRCTPPPFPPNFRK
;
A
#
# COMPACT_ATOMS: atom_id res chain seq x y z
N MET A 1 13.73 8.21 -6.82
CA MET A 1 12.27 8.37 -6.67
C MET A 1 11.81 7.29 -5.72
N LYS A 2 11.12 7.66 -4.66
CA LYS A 2 10.67 6.70 -3.65
C LYS A 2 9.48 5.90 -4.20
N THR A 3 9.54 4.58 -4.11
CA THR A 3 8.44 3.69 -4.52
C THR A 3 7.35 3.63 -3.46
N VAL A 4 6.15 3.20 -3.83
CA VAL A 4 5.04 3.00 -2.89
C VAL A 4 5.42 1.97 -1.82
N ILE A 5 6.13 0.91 -2.20
CA ILE A 5 6.57 -0.15 -1.28
C ILE A 5 7.58 0.40 -0.25
N GLU A 6 8.51 1.27 -0.67
CA GLU A 6 9.43 1.95 0.26
C GLU A 6 8.66 2.87 1.22
N ALA A 7 7.63 3.57 0.74
CA ALA A 7 6.77 4.40 1.60
C ALA A 7 6.01 3.59 2.64
N ILE A 8 5.46 2.45 2.24
CA ILE A 8 4.78 1.51 3.15
C ILE A 8 5.77 0.97 4.18
N SER A 9 6.97 0.56 3.74
CA SER A 9 8.00 -0.02 4.61
C SER A 9 8.48 0.99 5.67
N GLU A 10 8.66 2.26 5.30
CA GLU A 10 9.00 3.33 6.23
C GLU A 10 7.92 3.64 7.27
N VAL A 11 6.64 3.49 6.91
CA VAL A 11 5.57 3.61 7.91
C VAL A 11 5.59 2.39 8.82
N CYS A 12 5.64 1.20 8.26
CA CYS A 12 5.59 -0.05 9.01
C CYS A 12 6.73 -0.19 10.02
N CYS A 13 7.96 0.18 9.66
CA CYS A 13 9.11 0.03 10.55
C CYS A 13 9.06 0.92 11.82
N LYS A 14 8.15 1.90 11.87
CA LYS A 14 7.95 2.78 13.04
C LYS A 14 7.07 2.18 14.11
N TYR A 15 6.31 1.12 13.80
CA TYR A 15 5.37 0.52 14.72
C TYR A 15 5.97 -0.73 15.36
N THR A 16 5.82 -0.82 16.68
CA THR A 16 6.21 -1.98 17.47
C THR A 16 5.15 -2.18 18.56
N SER A 17 4.15 -3.02 18.30
CA SER A 17 3.10 -3.36 19.27
C SER A 17 3.04 -4.88 19.48
N MET A 18 2.24 -5.32 20.45
CA MET A 18 2.06 -6.74 20.73
C MET A 18 1.50 -7.46 19.49
N GLY A 19 2.16 -8.54 19.07
CA GLY A 19 1.78 -9.29 17.87
C GLY A 19 2.29 -8.70 16.55
N TYR A 20 2.87 -7.50 16.56
CA TYR A 20 3.44 -6.85 15.38
C TYR A 20 4.80 -7.47 15.02
N GLN A 21 4.95 -7.92 13.77
CA GLN A 21 6.19 -8.44 13.21
C GLN A 21 6.45 -7.78 11.86
N TYR A 22 7.65 -7.24 11.70
CA TYR A 22 8.11 -6.58 10.49
C TYR A 22 9.22 -7.40 9.82
N ALA A 23 9.12 -7.59 8.50
CA ALA A 23 10.11 -8.24 7.66
C ALA A 23 10.65 -9.55 8.27
N ASN A 24 11.97 -9.64 8.48
CA ASN A 24 12.67 -10.85 8.94
C ASN A 24 12.29 -11.31 10.37
N SER A 25 11.50 -10.53 11.12
CA SER A 25 10.98 -10.96 12.42
C SER A 25 9.77 -11.89 12.31
N ILE A 26 9.20 -12.04 11.11
CA ILE A 26 8.07 -12.94 10.85
C ILE A 26 8.59 -14.38 10.82
N THR A 27 8.16 -15.20 11.78
CA THR A 27 8.53 -16.62 11.81
C THR A 27 7.86 -17.41 10.69
N ASN A 28 8.54 -18.40 10.09
CA ASN A 28 8.01 -19.29 9.04
C ASN A 28 6.64 -19.90 9.41
N LYS A 29 6.45 -20.27 10.68
CA LYS A 29 5.19 -20.83 11.18
C LYS A 29 4.04 -19.83 11.07
N LYS A 30 4.28 -18.58 11.48
CA LYS A 30 3.25 -17.54 11.42
C LYS A 30 3.01 -17.08 9.99
N GLU A 31 4.05 -16.99 9.17
CA GLU A 31 3.89 -16.72 7.74
C GLU A 31 3.02 -17.79 7.08
N THR A 32 3.31 -19.07 7.31
CA THR A 32 2.53 -20.19 6.75
C THR A 32 1.06 -20.13 7.17
N ASN A 33 0.81 -19.88 8.46
CA ASN A 33 -0.56 -19.74 8.97
C ASN A 33 -1.28 -18.52 8.35
N ALA A 34 -0.60 -17.38 8.25
CA ALA A 34 -1.16 -16.18 7.65
C ALA A 34 -1.50 -16.41 6.17
N ARG A 35 -0.59 -17.01 5.39
CA ARG A 35 -0.84 -17.32 3.97
C ARG A 35 -2.07 -18.20 3.79
N GLN A 36 -2.18 -19.27 4.58
CA GLN A 36 -3.32 -20.18 4.53
C GLN A 36 -4.63 -19.53 4.98
N CYS A 37 -4.63 -18.85 6.13
CA CYS A 37 -5.85 -18.33 6.73
C CYS A 37 -6.34 -17.02 6.08
N TYR A 38 -5.42 -16.19 5.57
CA TYR A 38 -5.72 -14.88 5.00
C TYR A 38 -5.81 -14.96 3.46
N LYS A 39 -5.58 -16.16 2.90
CA LYS A 39 -5.59 -16.46 1.46
C LYS A 39 -4.59 -15.59 0.68
N ILE A 40 -3.40 -15.40 1.25
CA ILE A 40 -2.31 -14.65 0.60
C ILE A 40 -1.65 -15.58 -0.42
N PRO A 41 -1.55 -15.19 -1.70
CA PRO A 41 -0.94 -16.02 -2.72
C PRO A 41 0.58 -16.13 -2.54
N ASP A 42 1.17 -17.23 -3.00
CA ASP A 42 2.59 -17.54 -2.76
C ASP A 42 3.57 -16.52 -3.36
N TRP A 43 3.16 -15.86 -4.45
CA TRP A 43 3.97 -14.83 -5.11
C TRP A 43 3.90 -13.47 -4.40
N GLU A 44 3.01 -13.29 -3.42
CA GLU A 44 2.87 -12.05 -2.67
C GLU A 44 3.88 -12.01 -1.52
N ASN A 45 4.56 -10.87 -1.38
CA ASN A 45 5.53 -10.67 -0.32
C ASN A 45 4.88 -9.95 0.88
N ILE A 46 5.06 -10.51 2.08
CA ILE A 46 4.54 -9.96 3.33
C ILE A 46 5.58 -9.02 3.93
N ILE A 47 5.23 -7.74 4.04
CA ILE A 47 6.08 -6.69 4.64
C ILE A 47 5.93 -6.71 6.16
N THR A 48 4.69 -6.79 6.62
CA THR A 48 4.34 -6.79 8.05
C THR A 48 3.23 -7.79 8.33
N LEU A 49 3.34 -8.50 9.43
CA LEU A 49 2.29 -9.35 9.99
C LEU A 49 1.90 -8.86 11.38
N ILE A 50 0.62 -8.57 11.56
CA ILE A 50 0.01 -8.23 12.85
C ILE A 50 -0.80 -9.44 13.29
N ASP A 51 -0.31 -10.12 14.32
CA ASP A 51 -0.94 -11.31 14.89
C ASP A 51 -2.14 -10.92 15.76
N GLY A 52 -3.34 -11.23 15.27
CA GLY A 52 -4.60 -11.01 15.97
C GLY A 52 -5.10 -12.28 16.67
N THR A 53 -4.21 -13.12 17.21
CA THR A 53 -4.61 -14.32 17.97
C THR A 53 -4.10 -14.28 19.40
N LEU A 54 -4.95 -14.70 20.35
CA LEU A 54 -4.63 -14.73 21.78
C LEU A 54 -3.41 -15.60 22.12
N ILE A 55 -3.18 -16.66 21.35
CA ILE A 55 -2.09 -17.65 21.57
C ILE A 55 -0.96 -17.45 20.53
N GLY A 56 -0.95 -16.36 19.77
CA GLY A 56 0.17 -16.00 18.89
C GLY A 56 0.40 -16.94 17.70
N SER A 57 -0.66 -17.52 17.15
CA SER A 57 -0.63 -18.41 15.98
C SER A 57 -0.66 -17.68 14.63
N ALA A 58 -1.04 -16.40 14.58
CA ALA A 58 -1.29 -15.63 13.34
C ALA A 58 -2.31 -16.27 12.37
N LYS A 59 -3.29 -17.01 12.90
CA LYS A 59 -4.43 -17.52 12.10
C LYS A 59 -5.52 -16.47 11.86
N ASN A 60 -5.56 -15.44 12.69
CA ASN A 60 -6.36 -14.23 12.53
C ASN A 60 -5.42 -13.03 12.69
N GLY A 61 -5.72 -11.92 12.03
CA GLY A 61 -4.90 -10.72 12.06
C GLY A 61 -4.84 -10.04 10.70
N ILE A 62 -3.75 -9.30 10.49
CA ILE A 62 -3.56 -8.41 9.33
C ILE A 62 -2.19 -8.70 8.73
N ALA A 63 -2.12 -8.83 7.41
CA ALA A 63 -0.87 -8.88 6.66
C ALA A 63 -0.81 -7.70 5.68
N ILE A 64 0.19 -6.85 5.86
CA ILE A 64 0.52 -5.77 4.93
C ILE A 64 1.50 -6.35 3.91
N CYS A 65 1.09 -6.35 2.65
CA CYS A 65 1.82 -6.97 1.56
C CYS A 65 2.21 -5.95 0.48
N THR A 66 2.99 -6.37 -0.50
CA THR A 66 3.43 -5.50 -1.59
C THR A 66 2.30 -4.92 -2.44
N ARG A 67 1.19 -5.64 -2.63
CA ARG A 67 0.06 -5.19 -3.48
C ARG A 67 -1.17 -4.73 -2.71
N GLY A 68 -1.23 -4.99 -1.41
CA GLY A 68 -2.38 -4.60 -0.61
C GLY A 68 -2.33 -5.13 0.81
N VAL A 69 -3.47 -5.03 1.47
CA VAL A 69 -3.67 -5.53 2.84
C VAL A 69 -4.59 -6.74 2.79
N TYR A 70 -4.16 -7.82 3.42
CA TYR A 70 -4.95 -9.03 3.64
C TYR A 70 -5.29 -9.14 5.13
N TRP A 71 -6.46 -9.67 5.46
CA TRP A 71 -6.82 -9.93 6.85
C TRP A 71 -7.70 -11.16 6.98
N SER A 72 -7.64 -11.76 8.17
CA SER A 72 -8.57 -12.79 8.58
C SER A 72 -9.07 -12.50 9.98
N ASN A 73 -10.38 -12.58 10.16
CA ASN A 73 -11.03 -12.31 11.42
C ASN A 73 -11.44 -13.63 12.10
N SER A 74 -11.57 -13.59 13.41
CA SER A 74 -12.30 -14.62 14.13
C SER A 74 -13.79 -14.63 13.74
N TRP A 75 -14.48 -15.72 14.03
CA TRP A 75 -15.92 -15.89 13.80
C TRP A 75 -16.79 -14.80 14.44
N MET A 76 -16.27 -14.06 15.42
CA MET A 76 -16.99 -12.96 16.08
C MET A 76 -17.10 -11.69 15.21
N THR A 77 -16.21 -11.50 14.23
CA THR A 77 -16.20 -10.31 13.38
C THR A 77 -16.52 -10.68 11.94
N LYS A 78 -17.76 -10.42 11.53
CA LYS A 78 -18.20 -10.63 10.14
C LYS A 78 -17.59 -9.57 9.23
N THR A 79 -17.04 -10.00 8.10
CA THR A 79 -16.56 -9.14 7.02
C THR A 79 -16.86 -9.80 5.69
N ASN A 80 -17.20 -9.00 4.67
CA ASN A 80 -17.50 -9.50 3.33
C ASN A 80 -16.27 -9.48 2.42
N LEU A 81 -15.21 -8.80 2.86
CA LEU A 81 -13.96 -8.62 2.13
C LEU A 81 -12.81 -9.00 3.06
N THR A 82 -11.75 -9.60 2.53
CA THR A 82 -10.56 -10.02 3.30
C THR A 82 -9.26 -9.55 2.66
N TYR A 83 -9.39 -8.74 1.60
CA TYR A 83 -8.28 -8.17 0.85
C TYR A 83 -8.68 -6.81 0.27
N VAL A 84 -7.78 -5.85 0.29
CA VAL A 84 -7.90 -4.59 -0.43
C VAL A 84 -6.57 -4.26 -1.09
N SER A 85 -6.62 -3.94 -2.38
CA SER A 85 -5.44 -3.47 -3.12
C SER A 85 -5.00 -2.09 -2.63
N TRP A 86 -3.75 -1.69 -2.86
CA TRP A 86 -3.33 -0.32 -2.52
C TRP A 86 -4.10 0.75 -3.30
N GLU A 87 -4.48 0.44 -4.55
CA GLU A 87 -5.25 1.31 -5.43
C GLU A 87 -6.68 1.55 -4.92
N ASP A 88 -7.32 0.51 -4.36
CA ASP A 88 -8.65 0.65 -3.74
C ASP A 88 -8.54 1.26 -2.35
N TYR A 89 -7.49 0.89 -1.60
CA TYR A 89 -7.27 1.31 -0.22
C TYR A 89 -7.18 2.82 -0.06
N ILE A 90 -6.56 3.53 -1.01
CA ILE A 90 -6.48 4.99 -0.95
C ILE A 90 -7.86 5.66 -0.94
N ASN A 91 -8.89 5.00 -1.47
CA ASN A 91 -10.27 5.50 -1.51
C ASN A 91 -11.12 5.00 -0.34
N CYS A 92 -10.61 4.10 0.49
CA CYS A 92 -11.30 3.62 1.69
C CYS A 92 -11.50 4.73 2.73
N ASN A 93 -12.67 4.71 3.37
CA ASN A 93 -12.96 5.56 4.52
C ASN A 93 -12.59 4.81 5.81
N VAL A 94 -11.32 4.90 6.19
CA VAL A 94 -10.76 4.23 7.37
C VAL A 94 -11.31 4.87 8.65
N LYS A 95 -12.22 4.17 9.34
CA LYS A 95 -12.91 4.68 10.53
C LYS A 95 -13.09 3.61 11.61
N LYS A 96 -13.37 4.07 12.83
CA LYS A 96 -13.79 3.21 13.93
C LYS A 96 -15.21 2.70 13.68
N LYS A 97 -15.43 1.41 13.86
CA LYS A 97 -16.76 0.82 13.99
C LYS A 97 -16.71 -0.20 15.13
N ASP A 98 -17.35 0.13 16.24
CA ASP A 98 -17.21 -0.59 17.50
C ASP A 98 -15.72 -0.72 17.87
N ASP A 99 -15.21 -1.91 18.18
CA ASP A 99 -13.78 -2.18 18.43
C ASP A 99 -13.02 -2.68 17.19
N ASN A 100 -13.53 -2.37 16.01
CA ASN A 100 -12.96 -2.80 14.72
C ASN A 100 -12.63 -1.59 13.83
N ILE A 101 -11.73 -1.81 12.87
CA ILE A 101 -11.47 -0.86 11.78
C ILE A 101 -12.43 -1.18 10.65
N ASP A 102 -13.21 -0.20 10.23
CA ASP A 102 -14.06 -0.27 9.04
C ASP A 102 -13.34 0.46 7.89
N LEU A 103 -13.11 -0.25 6.79
CA LEU A 103 -12.50 0.28 5.57
C LEU A 103 -13.56 0.75 4.54
N GLY A 104 -14.85 0.52 4.83
CA GLY A 104 -15.93 0.65 3.86
C GLY A 104 -16.09 -0.60 2.99
N ASN A 105 -17.13 -0.63 2.15
CA ASN A 105 -17.43 -1.73 1.23
C ASN A 105 -17.47 -3.15 1.87
N GLY A 106 -17.79 -3.23 3.16
CA GLY A 106 -17.86 -4.50 3.89
C GLY A 106 -16.52 -5.04 4.39
N GLY A 107 -15.42 -4.28 4.22
CA GLY A 107 -14.12 -4.57 4.82
C GLY A 107 -14.08 -4.14 6.27
N VAL A 108 -14.03 -5.11 7.18
CA VAL A 108 -13.96 -4.88 8.63
C VAL A 108 -12.82 -5.71 9.18
N ILE A 109 -11.95 -5.09 9.97
CA ILE A 109 -10.75 -5.70 10.54
C ILE A 109 -10.84 -5.69 12.06
N SER A 110 -10.72 -6.87 12.67
CA SER A 110 -10.68 -7.00 14.12
C SER A 110 -9.33 -6.55 14.67
N THR A 111 -9.35 -5.69 15.69
CA THR A 111 -8.13 -5.13 16.30
C THR A 111 -7.80 -5.71 17.67
N LEU A 112 -8.65 -6.58 18.22
CA LEU A 112 -8.53 -7.18 19.56
C LEU A 112 -8.20 -6.16 20.67
N GLY A 113 -8.71 -4.93 20.57
CA GLY A 113 -8.51 -3.88 21.58
C GLY A 113 -7.31 -2.96 21.32
N TYR A 114 -6.45 -3.25 20.34
CA TYR A 114 -5.34 -2.37 19.92
C TYR A 114 -5.78 -1.38 18.83
N PHE A 115 -6.99 -0.84 18.99
CA PHE A 115 -7.65 -0.08 17.95
C PHE A 115 -6.90 1.19 17.57
N ASP A 116 -6.45 1.98 18.54
CA ASP A 116 -5.88 3.31 18.27
C ASP A 116 -4.57 3.24 17.48
N ASP A 117 -3.68 2.31 17.85
CA ASP A 117 -2.41 2.09 17.15
C ASP A 117 -2.63 1.59 15.73
N HIS A 118 -3.54 0.62 15.55
CA HIS A 118 -3.87 0.09 14.23
C HIS A 118 -4.57 1.15 13.36
N LEU A 119 -5.51 1.93 13.91
CA LEU A 119 -6.17 3.00 13.16
C LEU A 119 -5.16 4.06 12.72
N LYS A 120 -4.24 4.45 13.62
CA LYS A 120 -3.17 5.39 13.31
C LYS A 120 -2.28 4.86 12.20
N LEU A 121 -1.83 3.59 12.29
CA LEU A 121 -1.05 2.92 11.25
C LEU A 121 -1.75 2.98 9.88
N PHE A 122 -3.03 2.61 9.83
CA PHE A 122 -3.78 2.61 8.58
C PHE A 122 -3.91 4.03 8.00
N LYS A 123 -4.19 5.04 8.83
CA LYS A 123 -4.23 6.44 8.37
C LYS A 123 -2.87 6.92 7.85
N GLU A 124 -1.78 6.60 8.55
CA GLU A 124 -0.42 6.97 8.11
C GLU A 124 -0.05 6.27 6.80
N LEU A 125 -0.40 5.00 6.63
CA LEU A 125 -0.23 4.27 5.36
C LEU A 125 -1.00 4.97 4.22
N GLN A 126 -2.25 5.35 4.47
CA GLN A 126 -3.08 6.01 3.46
C GLN A 126 -2.47 7.35 3.02
N ILE A 127 -1.95 8.14 3.97
CA ILE A 127 -1.27 9.40 3.68
C ILE A 127 0.01 9.13 2.87
N ALA A 128 0.86 8.21 3.32
CA ALA A 128 2.14 7.92 2.69
C ALA A 128 1.97 7.45 1.23
N ILE A 129 1.00 6.57 0.97
CA ILE A 129 0.71 6.06 -0.37
C ILE A 129 0.19 7.19 -1.27
N LYS A 130 -0.77 8.00 -0.80
CA LYS A 130 -1.31 9.14 -1.55
C LYS A 130 -0.22 10.14 -1.93
N THR A 131 0.62 10.52 -0.96
CA THR A 131 1.73 11.45 -1.21
C THR A 131 2.70 10.90 -2.26
N CYS A 132 3.03 9.61 -2.19
CA CYS A 132 3.94 8.97 -3.15
C CYS A 132 3.35 8.98 -4.58
N ILE A 133 2.06 8.63 -4.73
CA ILE A 133 1.38 8.64 -6.03
C ILE A 133 1.32 10.06 -6.63
N SER A 134 0.98 11.07 -5.84
CA SER A 134 0.94 12.47 -6.31
C SER A 134 2.31 12.98 -6.76
N GLN A 135 3.39 12.60 -6.06
CA GLN A 135 4.75 12.98 -6.45
C GLN A 135 5.16 12.35 -7.79
N GLN A 136 4.82 11.07 -8.01
CA GLN A 136 5.10 10.38 -9.28
C GLN A 136 4.36 11.03 -10.47
N GLN A 137 3.11 11.46 -10.28
CA GLN A 137 2.33 12.14 -11.31
C GLN A 137 2.94 13.49 -11.71
N LEU A 138 3.35 14.31 -10.73
CA LEU A 138 3.97 15.61 -10.97
C LEU A 138 5.31 15.50 -11.73
N GLU A 139 6.09 14.45 -11.49
CA GLU A 139 7.36 14.23 -12.20
C GLU A 139 7.14 13.76 -13.65
N ASN A 140 6.14 12.89 -13.87
CA ASN A 140 5.78 12.43 -15.20
C ASN A 140 5.28 13.59 -16.10
N GLU A 141 4.57 14.56 -15.53
CA GLU A 141 4.13 15.77 -16.24
C GLU A 141 5.30 16.69 -16.62
N LYS A 142 6.26 16.89 -15.69
CA LYS A 142 7.48 17.68 -15.95
C LYS A 142 8.37 17.06 -17.04
N GLN A 143 8.44 15.72 -17.10
CA GLN A 143 9.19 15.03 -18.15
C GLN A 143 8.52 15.19 -19.52
N LYS A 144 7.18 15.06 -19.61
CA LYS A 144 6.44 15.30 -20.85
C LYS A 144 6.57 16.74 -21.38
N SER A 145 6.57 17.74 -20.49
CA SER A 145 6.77 19.14 -20.90
C SER A 145 8.19 19.37 -21.43
N ASN A 146 9.20 18.75 -20.82
CA ASN A 146 10.60 18.91 -21.25
C ASN A 146 10.88 18.24 -22.60
N GLU A 147 10.29 17.07 -22.89
CA GLU A 147 10.40 16.42 -24.19
C GLU A 147 9.68 17.19 -25.30
N THR A 148 8.55 17.82 -24.99
CA THR A 148 7.79 18.63 -25.97
C THR A 148 8.57 19.87 -26.39
N VAL A 149 9.22 20.55 -25.44
CA VAL A 149 10.07 21.73 -25.71
C VAL A 149 11.34 21.37 -26.49
N GLN A 150 11.92 20.18 -26.27
CA GLN A 150 13.07 19.68 -27.04
C GLN A 150 12.71 19.20 -28.46
N ARG A 151 11.43 18.89 -28.73
CA ARG A 151 10.97 18.56 -30.10
C ARG A 151 10.71 19.80 -30.93
N THR A 152 10.16 20.87 -30.35
CA THR A 152 9.87 22.12 -31.08
C THR A 152 11.13 22.94 -31.42
N SER A 153 12.19 22.81 -30.62
CA SER A 153 13.48 23.48 -30.84
C SER A 153 14.38 22.82 -31.90
N ARG A 154 14.06 21.60 -32.37
CA ARG A 154 14.79 20.89 -33.44
C ARG A 154 14.23 21.14 -34.84
N CYS A 155 13.15 21.89 -34.96
CA CYS A 155 12.57 22.30 -36.24
C CYS A 155 13.04 23.71 -36.63
N THR A 156 14.35 23.93 -36.76
CA THR A 156 14.80 25.03 -37.62
C THR A 156 14.70 24.56 -39.06
N PRO A 157 13.90 25.23 -39.92
CA PRO A 157 13.88 24.89 -41.32
C PRO A 157 15.30 25.04 -41.88
N PRO A 158 15.76 24.12 -42.73
CA PRO A 158 17.06 24.26 -43.37
C PRO A 158 17.10 25.61 -44.12
N PRO A 159 18.24 26.31 -44.13
CA PRO A 159 18.36 27.59 -44.81
C PRO A 159 17.95 27.44 -46.28
N PHE A 160 17.09 28.34 -46.74
CA PHE A 160 16.61 28.33 -48.12
C PHE A 160 17.79 28.34 -49.09
N PRO A 161 17.79 27.50 -50.13
CA PRO A 161 18.84 27.53 -51.14
C PRO A 161 18.86 28.91 -51.81
N PRO A 162 20.05 29.47 -52.09
CA PRO A 162 20.16 30.77 -52.73
C PRO A 162 19.47 30.74 -54.11
N ASN A 163 18.59 31.71 -54.34
CA ASN A 163 17.86 31.90 -55.58
C ASN A 163 18.84 31.92 -56.77
N PHE A 164 18.83 30.88 -57.60
CA PHE A 164 19.47 30.91 -58.89
C PHE A 164 18.66 31.81 -59.81
N ARG A 165 18.99 33.11 -59.82
CA ARG A 165 18.71 33.99 -60.94
C ARG A 165 19.77 33.73 -62.01
N LYS A 166 19.38 33.05 -63.09
CA LYS A 166 19.51 33.50 -64.49
C LYS A 166 18.88 32.47 -65.41
#